data_AF-A0A645E294-F1
#
_entry.id   AF-A0A645E294-F1
#
_cell.length_a   1.000
_cell.length_b   1.000
_cell.length_c   1.000
_cell.angle_alpha   90.00
_cell.angle_beta   90.00
_cell.angle_gamma   90.00
#
_symmetry.space_group_name_H-M   'P 1'
#
loop_
_entity.id
_entity.type
_entity.pdbx_description
1 polymer ?
#
loop_
_entity_poly.entity_id
_entity_poly.type
_entity_poly.pdbx_seq_one_letter_code
_entity_poly.pdbx_strand_id
1 'polypeptide(L)'
;MGAYFSLLAYRNFNIRQSLFLSPVVNMERIIQNMMAGFQVSEERLKKERQIPFPIGQTLDWDDYSYVRENPVSDWNIPTAILYGSEDNITEWNELAAFSEKYKAAVKVLDHGEHYFHTEEQLQAFDAWAVKNLL
;
A
#
# COMPACT_ATOMS: atom_id res chain seq x y z
N MET A 1 1.48 4.15 2.55
CA MET A 1 2.90 4.16 2.99
C MET A 1 3.12 3.52 4.37
N GLY A 2 2.43 3.96 5.43
CA GLY A 2 2.64 3.42 6.79
C GLY A 2 2.48 1.89 6.90
N ALA A 3 1.49 1.32 6.21
CA ALA A 3 1.29 -0.12 6.12
C ALA A 3 2.52 -0.84 5.54
N TYR A 4 3.04 -0.42 4.38
CA TYR A 4 4.24 -1.00 3.75
C TYR A 4 5.43 -1.09 4.72
N PHE A 5 5.81 0.02 5.36
CA PHE A 5 6.92 -0.01 6.30
C PHE A 5 6.63 -0.84 7.55
N SER A 6 5.38 -0.87 8.00
CA SER A 6 4.96 -1.73 9.11
C SER A 6 5.08 -3.22 8.77
N LEU A 7 4.71 -3.60 7.54
CA LEU A 7 4.85 -4.95 7.02
C LEU A 7 6.32 -5.40 7.00
N LEU A 8 7.24 -4.50 6.64
CA LEU A 8 8.68 -4.78 6.66
C LEU A 8 9.26 -4.86 8.07
N ALA A 9 8.94 -3.89 8.92
CA ALA A 9 9.53 -3.75 10.24
C ALA A 9 9.02 -4.80 11.23
N TYR A 10 7.73 -5.14 11.16
CA TYR A 10 7.07 -5.93 12.20
C TYR A 10 6.79 -7.39 11.84
N ARG A 11 7.22 -7.88 10.66
CA ARG A 11 6.98 -9.28 10.24
C ARG A 11 7.42 -10.35 11.24
N ASN A 12 8.42 -10.04 12.06
CA ASN A 12 8.97 -10.95 13.08
C ASN A 12 8.51 -10.63 14.52
N PHE A 13 7.59 -9.68 14.68
CA PHE A 13 7.09 -9.29 16.00
C PHE A 13 5.90 -10.16 16.39
N ASN A 14 5.75 -10.36 17.70
CA ASN A 14 4.58 -11.04 18.26
C ASN A 14 3.42 -10.04 18.41
N ILE A 15 2.77 -9.72 17.29
CA ILE A 15 1.59 -8.84 17.23
C ILE A 15 0.33 -9.70 17.18
N ARG A 16 -0.67 -9.35 18.00
CA ARG A 16 -1.94 -10.11 18.07
C ARG A 16 -2.83 -9.93 16.85
N GLN A 17 -2.86 -8.72 16.29
CA GLN A 17 -3.64 -8.38 15.11
C GLN A 17 -3.08 -7.14 14.40
N SER A 18 -3.37 -7.00 13.12
CA SER A 18 -3.19 -5.76 12.36
C SER A 18 -4.45 -5.40 11.59
N LEU A 19 -4.79 -4.11 11.63
CA LEU A 19 -5.89 -3.53 10.86
C LEU A 19 -5.28 -2.54 9.87
N PHE A 20 -5.59 -2.69 8.59
CA PHE A 20 -5.13 -1.78 7.55
C PHE A 20 -6.29 -1.16 6.78
N LEU A 21 -6.23 0.16 6.60
CA LEU A 21 -7.06 0.90 5.66
C LEU A 21 -6.26 1.09 4.37
N SER A 22 -6.79 0.61 3.25
CA SER A 22 -6.24 0.72 1.90
C SER A 22 -4.70 0.57 1.88
N PRO A 23 -4.14 -0.55 2.37
CA PRO A 23 -2.70 -0.68 2.57
C PRO A 23 -1.95 -0.70 1.24
N VAL A 24 -0.90 0.11 1.16
CA VAL A 24 0.16 -0.13 0.16
C VAL A 24 0.88 -1.42 0.52
N VAL A 25 0.63 -2.48 -0.24
CA VAL A 25 1.23 -3.81 -0.08
C VAL A 25 2.39 -4.07 -1.05
N ASN A 26 2.48 -3.27 -2.12
CA ASN A 26 3.53 -3.35 -3.12
C ASN A 26 3.96 -1.93 -3.53
N MET A 27 5.00 -1.41 -2.88
CA MET A 27 5.52 -0.08 -3.17
C MET A 27 6.24 0.00 -4.52
N GLU A 28 6.93 -1.07 -4.92
CA GLU A 28 7.60 -1.15 -6.22
C GLU A 28 6.59 -0.94 -7.35
N ARG A 29 5.42 -1.59 -7.29
CA ARG A 29 4.35 -1.44 -8.28
C ARG A 29 3.87 0.01 -8.40
N ILE A 30 3.71 0.72 -7.28
CA ILE A 30 3.30 2.14 -7.29
C ILE A 30 4.35 2.99 -7.99
N ILE A 31 5.64 2.79 -7.68
CA ILE A 31 6.72 3.55 -8.31
C ILE A 31 6.81 3.22 -9.81
N GLN A 32 6.65 1.96 -10.21
CA GLN A 32 6.61 1.56 -11.63
C GLN A 32 5.45 2.23 -12.39
N ASN A 33 4.26 2.30 -11.79
CA ASN A 33 3.11 3.00 -12.39
C ASN A 33 3.38 4.50 -12.56
N MET A 34 4.00 5.13 -11.55
CA MET A 34 4.40 6.53 -11.62
C MET A 34 5.45 6.76 -12.71
N MET A 35 6.48 5.92 -12.79
CA MET A 35 7.47 5.93 -13.86
C MET A 35 6.84 5.82 -15.24
N ALA A 36 5.91 4.88 -15.42
CA ALA A 36 5.18 4.71 -16.68
C ALA A 36 4.35 5.95 -17.03
N GLY A 37 3.62 6.52 -16.06
CA GLY A 37 2.80 7.73 -16.24
C GLY A 37 3.61 8.95 -16.68
N PHE A 38 4.86 9.08 -16.21
CA PHE A 38 5.77 10.17 -16.58
C PHE A 38 6.82 9.78 -17.63
N GLN A 39 6.69 8.61 -18.27
CA GLN A 39 7.61 8.11 -19.29
C GLN A 39 9.08 8.07 -18.84
N VAL A 40 9.31 7.70 -17.57
CA VAL A 40 10.63 7.47 -17.00
C VAL A 40 10.96 5.99 -17.10
N SER A 41 12.08 5.65 -17.73
CA SER A 41 12.62 4.29 -17.71
C SER A 41 13.51 4.07 -16.49
N GLU A 42 13.67 2.81 -16.09
CA GLU A 42 14.59 2.42 -15.01
C GLU A 42 16.03 2.84 -15.32
N GLU A 43 16.50 2.64 -16.54
CA GLU A 43 17.84 3.07 -16.97
C GLU A 43 18.04 4.59 -16.86
N ARG A 44 16.99 5.36 -17.17
CA ARG A 44 17.02 6.82 -17.02
C ARG A 44 17.12 7.19 -15.54
N LEU A 45 16.27 6.61 -14.69
CA LEU A 45 16.29 6.87 -13.25
C LEU A 45 17.65 6.48 -12.64
N LYS A 46 18.22 5.34 -13.04
CA LYS A 46 19.53 4.89 -12.58
C LYS A 46 20.65 5.86 -12.94
N LYS A 47 20.61 6.40 -14.16
CA LYS A 47 21.61 7.35 -14.67
C LYS A 47 21.47 8.73 -14.03
N GLU A 48 20.25 9.25 -13.96
CA GLU A 48 19.98 10.61 -13.47
C GLU A 48 19.90 10.68 -11.94
N ARG A 49 19.72 9.53 -11.27
CA ARG A 49 19.59 9.33 -9.82
C ARG A 49 18.34 9.97 -9.22
N GLN A 50 18.00 11.19 -9.61
CA GLN A 50 16.81 11.91 -9.19
C GLN A 50 16.12 12.54 -10.39
N ILE A 51 14.82 12.33 -10.51
CA ILE A 51 14.00 12.89 -11.59
C ILE A 51 12.82 13.64 -10.97
N PRO A 52 12.80 14.98 -11.01
CA PRO A 52 11.64 15.75 -10.56
C PRO A 52 10.49 15.59 -11.55
N PHE A 53 9.28 15.39 -11.01
CA PHE A 53 8.05 15.41 -11.77
C PHE A 53 7.39 16.80 -11.72
N PRO A 54 6.61 17.17 -12.76
CA PRO A 54 5.85 18.43 -12.79
C PRO A 54 4.86 18.62 -11.61
N ILE A 55 4.54 17.54 -10.90
CA ILE A 55 3.64 17.53 -9.73
C ILE A 55 4.36 17.87 -8.40
N GLY A 56 5.62 18.31 -8.45
CA GLY A 56 6.38 18.71 -7.27
C GLY A 56 6.96 17.55 -6.45
N GLN A 57 6.84 16.32 -6.95
CA GLN A 57 7.48 15.12 -6.38
C GLN A 57 8.80 14.84 -7.11
N THR A 58 9.76 14.21 -6.44
CA THR A 58 11.01 13.76 -7.07
C THR A 58 11.11 12.26 -6.92
N LEU A 59 11.31 11.56 -8.04
CA LEU A 59 11.61 10.13 -8.03
C LEU A 59 13.10 9.95 -7.77
N ASP A 60 13.44 9.15 -6.77
CA ASP A 60 14.82 8.87 -6.36
C ASP A 60 15.19 7.41 -6.61
N TRP A 61 16.38 7.18 -7.16
CA TRP A 61 16.88 5.85 -7.48
C TRP A 61 17.15 5.02 -6.23
N ASP A 62 17.66 5.60 -5.16
CA ASP A 62 17.94 4.87 -3.92
C ASP A 62 16.64 4.45 -3.24
N ASP A 63 15.61 5.30 -3.26
CA ASP A 63 14.27 4.94 -2.78
C ASP A 63 13.65 3.80 -3.62
N TYR A 64 13.73 3.89 -4.96
CA TYR A 64 13.25 2.82 -5.83
C TYR A 64 14.04 1.52 -5.64
N SER A 65 15.36 1.59 -5.47
CA SER A 65 16.20 0.42 -5.19
C SER A 65 15.86 -0.19 -3.84
N TYR A 66 15.64 0.63 -2.81
CA TYR A 66 15.25 0.18 -1.49
C TYR A 66 13.97 -0.64 -1.54
N VAL A 67 12.92 -0.16 -2.23
CA VAL A 67 11.65 -0.89 -2.24
C VAL A 67 11.74 -2.22 -3.00
N ARG A 68 12.59 -2.31 -4.02
CA ARG A 68 12.87 -3.55 -4.75
C ARG A 68 13.63 -4.57 -3.93
N GLU A 69 14.56 -4.11 -3.10
CA GLU A 69 15.34 -4.96 -2.20
C GLU A 69 14.53 -5.35 -0.95
N ASN A 70 13.44 -4.65 -0.67
CA ASN A 70 12.58 -4.86 0.49
C ASN A 70 11.12 -5.10 0.08
N PRO A 71 10.81 -6.19 -0.67
CA PRO A 71 9.43 -6.57 -0.93
C PRO A 71 8.77 -7.08 0.36
N VAL A 72 7.45 -6.93 0.44
CA VAL A 72 6.69 -7.50 1.57
C VAL A 72 6.75 -9.02 1.54
N SER A 73 7.39 -9.62 2.54
CA SER A 73 7.53 -11.07 2.72
C SER A 73 7.06 -11.51 4.10
N ASP A 74 6.64 -12.77 4.21
CA ASP A 74 6.48 -13.51 5.48
C ASP A 74 5.57 -12.83 6.53
N TRP A 75 4.42 -12.32 6.10
CA TRP A 75 3.44 -11.71 7.00
C TRP A 75 2.47 -12.74 7.58
N ASN A 76 2.71 -13.16 8.82
CA ASN A 76 1.91 -14.17 9.53
C ASN A 76 0.98 -13.59 10.61
N ILE A 77 0.90 -12.26 10.71
CA ILE A 77 0.05 -11.59 11.70
C ILE A 77 -1.39 -11.59 11.19
N PRO A 78 -2.39 -12.00 12.01
CA PRO A 78 -3.80 -11.92 11.65
C PRO A 78 -4.18 -10.52 11.21
N THR A 79 -4.68 -10.40 9.98
CA THR A 79 -4.89 -9.10 9.33
C THR A 79 -6.30 -8.93 8.82
N ALA A 80 -6.91 -7.80 9.17
CA ALA A 80 -8.14 -7.31 8.53
C ALA A 80 -7.82 -6.05 7.71
N ILE A 81 -8.40 -5.98 6.52
CA ILE A 81 -8.22 -4.89 5.57
C ILE A 81 -9.59 -4.26 5.27
N LEU A 82 -9.68 -2.95 5.36
CA LEU A 82 -10.73 -2.15 4.73
C LEU A 82 -10.16 -1.54 3.46
N TYR A 83 -10.77 -1.82 2.31
CA TYR A 83 -10.31 -1.35 1.01
C TYR A 83 -11.40 -0.53 0.34
N GLY A 84 -11.04 0.61 -0.26
CA GLY A 84 -11.96 1.41 -1.05
C GLY A 84 -12.07 0.89 -2.49
N SER A 85 -13.28 0.69 -3.03
CA SER A 85 -13.46 0.21 -4.41
C SER A 85 -12.93 1.17 -5.48
N GLU A 86 -12.75 2.45 -5.14
CA GLU A 86 -12.21 3.51 -5.99
C GLU A 86 -10.77 3.90 -5.59
N ASP A 87 -10.06 3.03 -4.86
CA ASP A 87 -8.62 3.20 -4.59
C ASP A 87 -7.83 3.24 -5.91
N ASN A 88 -7.22 4.39 -6.18
CA ASN A 88 -6.42 4.66 -7.37
C ASN A 88 -4.90 4.59 -7.11
N ILE A 89 -4.49 4.20 -5.90
CA ILE A 89 -3.10 4.08 -5.49
C ILE A 89 -2.70 2.61 -5.38
N THR A 90 -3.45 1.81 -4.61
CA THR A 90 -3.19 0.37 -4.46
C THR A 90 -4.15 -0.39 -5.37
N GLU A 91 -3.60 -1.00 -6.43
CA GLU A 91 -4.41 -1.80 -7.35
C GLU A 91 -5.07 -2.98 -6.63
N TRP A 92 -6.34 -3.24 -6.95
CA TRP A 92 -7.08 -4.38 -6.41
C TRP A 92 -6.34 -5.71 -6.61
N ASN A 93 -5.70 -5.92 -7.76
CA ASN A 93 -4.99 -7.16 -8.06
C ASN A 93 -3.82 -7.40 -7.08
N GLU A 94 -3.07 -6.36 -6.72
CA GLU A 94 -1.99 -6.44 -5.73
C GLU A 94 -2.54 -6.75 -4.34
N LEU A 95 -3.64 -6.09 -3.96
CA LEU A 95 -4.30 -6.30 -2.68
C LEU A 95 -4.89 -7.72 -2.56
N ALA A 96 -5.55 -8.20 -3.61
CA ALA A 96 -6.16 -9.52 -3.68
C ALA A 96 -5.08 -10.62 -3.60
N ALA A 97 -3.97 -10.47 -4.33
CA ALA A 97 -2.84 -11.38 -4.26
C ALA A 97 -2.21 -11.40 -2.86
N PHE A 98 -2.03 -10.23 -2.23
CA PHE A 98 -1.57 -10.12 -0.85
C PHE A 98 -2.52 -10.84 0.12
N SER A 99 -3.82 -10.58 -0.01
CA SER A 99 -4.87 -11.18 0.80
C SER A 99 -4.90 -12.70 0.69
N GLU A 100 -4.81 -13.23 -0.53
CA GLU A 100 -4.79 -14.67 -0.77
C GLU A 100 -3.54 -15.33 -0.16
N LYS A 101 -2.37 -14.69 -0.34
CA LYS A 101 -1.08 -15.18 0.14
C LYS A 101 -1.01 -15.23 1.66
N TYR A 102 -1.42 -14.15 2.33
CA TYR A 102 -1.26 -13.99 3.79
C TYR A 102 -2.56 -14.19 4.57
N LYS A 103 -3.62 -14.67 3.92
CA LYS A 103 -4.93 -14.95 4.51
C LYS A 103 -5.52 -13.74 5.25
N ALA A 104 -5.29 -12.54 4.73
CA ALA A 104 -5.90 -11.34 5.25
C ALA A 104 -7.40 -11.32 4.90
N ALA A 105 -8.25 -10.92 5.84
CA ALA A 105 -9.66 -10.70 5.55
C ALA A 105 -9.83 -9.32 4.91
N VAL A 106 -10.53 -9.22 3.77
CA VAL A 106 -10.76 -7.95 3.08
C VAL A 106 -12.25 -7.60 3.10
N LYS A 107 -12.58 -6.40 3.57
CA LYS A 107 -13.88 -5.75 3.36
C LYS A 107 -13.68 -4.64 2.33
N VAL A 108 -14.47 -4.67 1.25
CA VAL A 108 -14.51 -3.58 0.27
C VAL A 108 -15.61 -2.60 0.68
N LEU A 109 -15.28 -1.31 0.75
CA LEU A 109 -16.23 -0.21 0.85
C LEU A 109 -16.51 0.30 -0.56
N ASP A 110 -17.78 0.23 -0.96
CA ASP A 110 -18.21 0.79 -2.24
C ASP A 110 -18.08 2.31 -2.23
N HIS A 111 -17.60 2.90 -3.34
CA HIS A 111 -17.24 4.31 -3.47
C HIS A 111 -16.18 4.80 -2.46
N GLY A 112 -15.46 3.88 -1.81
CA GLY A 112 -14.34 4.23 -0.95
C GLY A 112 -13.11 4.57 -1.77
N GLU A 113 -12.44 5.68 -1.46
CA GLU A 113 -11.18 6.06 -2.09
C GLU A 113 -9.96 5.45 -1.36
N HIS A 114 -8.73 5.74 -1.80
CA HIS A 114 -7.54 5.38 -1.02
C HIS A 114 -7.50 6.09 0.34
N TYR A 115 -7.79 7.39 0.34
CA TYR A 115 -7.80 8.24 1.54
C TYR A 115 -9.24 8.48 1.99
N PHE A 116 -9.63 7.80 3.06
CA PHE A 116 -10.95 7.98 3.65
C PHE A 116 -11.00 9.32 4.38
N HIS A 117 -11.92 10.19 3.98
CA HIS A 117 -11.98 11.55 4.50
C HIS A 117 -13.40 12.14 4.51
N THR A 118 -14.34 11.58 3.75
CA THR A 118 -15.74 11.99 3.86
C THR A 118 -16.35 11.47 5.16
N GLU A 119 -17.41 12.11 5.63
CA GLU A 119 -18.09 11.70 6.86
C GLU A 119 -18.57 10.25 6.77
N GLU A 120 -19.11 9.84 5.62
CA GLU A 120 -19.59 8.49 5.37
C GLU A 120 -18.44 7.46 5.38
N GLN A 121 -17.31 7.78 4.75
CA GLN A 121 -16.12 6.94 4.73
C GLN A 121 -15.55 6.76 6.16
N LEU A 122 -15.50 7.84 6.94
CA LEU A 122 -15.01 7.82 8.32
C LEU A 122 -15.95 7.03 9.25
N GLN A 123 -17.26 7.21 9.13
CA GLN A 123 -18.24 6.40 9.88
C GLN A 123 -18.13 4.91 9.53
N ALA A 124 -17.95 4.59 8.26
CA ALA A 124 -17.74 3.21 7.80
C ALA A 124 -16.42 2.62 8.34
N PHE A 125 -15.36 3.42 8.38
CA PHE A 125 -14.07 3.05 8.97
C PHE A 125 -14.22 2.78 10.47
N ASP A 126 -14.85 3.68 11.24
CA ASP A 126 -15.05 3.52 12.69
C ASP A 126 -15.85 2.25 13.00
N ALA A 127 -16.97 2.05 12.31
CA ALA A 127 -17.79 0.85 12.48
C ALA A 127 -17.03 -0.43 12.12
N TRP A 128 -16.19 -0.39 11.08
CA TRP A 128 -15.34 -1.51 10.70
C TRP A 128 -14.24 -1.77 11.74
N ALA A 129 -13.57 -0.73 12.24
CA ALA A 129 -12.51 -0.85 13.23
C ALA A 129 -13.05 -1.46 14.52
N VAL A 130 -14.16 -0.94 15.06
CA VAL A 130 -14.82 -1.48 16.27
C VAL A 130 -15.19 -2.95 16.11
N LYS A 131 -15.67 -3.36 14.94
CA LYS A 131 -16.08 -4.74 14.67
C LYS A 131 -14.90 -5.72 14.60
N ASN A 132 -13.73 -5.26 14.14
CA ASN A 132 -12.58 -6.13 13.85
C ASN A 132 -11.48 -6.07 14.90
N LEU A 133 -11.54 -5.11 15.83
CA LEU A 133 -10.58 -5.02 16.93
C LEU A 133 -10.84 -6.13 17.96
N LEU A 134 -9.85 -7.01 18.15
CA LEU A 134 -9.79 -7.98 19.26
C LEU A 134 -9.82 -7.33 20.65
#